data_AF-A0A371J9T3-F1
#
_entry.id   AF-A0A371J9T3-F1
#
_cell.length_a   1.000
_cell.length_b   1.000
_cell.length_c   1.000
_cell.angle_alpha   90.00
_cell.angle_beta   90.00
_cell.angle_gamma   90.00
#
_symmetry.space_group_name_H-M   'P 1'
#
loop_
_entity.id
_entity.type
_entity.pdbx_description
1 polymer ?
#
loop_
_entity_poly.entity_id
_entity_poly.type
_entity_poly.pdbx_seq_one_letter_code
_entity_poly.pdbx_strand_id
1 'polypeptide(L)'
;MIYMPCLPSLGSKAPDFCADTTMGPIQLSNYTGKWVVLFSHPGDFTPVCTTEFLCFAKYYNEFQKRNTELIGLSVDSNSSHLAWIYNMCLLTGVEIPFPIIEDRDMRVARLYGMISEAVSNTSTIRSVFVIDDKQVLRTILYYPQTTGRNIPEILRIIEALQTSDRDNVVTPANWFPGMPVILPYPKTFKELKDRVNNCGKHQSCVDWYLCFVPDSSTNNKHCSCSNQNPCHNASNNKKSSLKKSNRPQITGSEFQPVDINYCPDVTPIVMEYVLGNPTNVDAQLLDAVIYAFVEINDDGTLLVPTPRFLQQLIDLKAEKPSLKVIAAIGGWGTEGFSDAALTPTSRYNFAREVNKLINQYGLDGIDIDWEYPGSSAAGIKSRPQDRENFTLLLTAIRDVIGDDKWLSIAGTGDKAYLNTSADIANIAPIIDYFNLMSYDFTAGETGANGRKHQANLYPSSLSLPGYSVDGMVNNLIDAGMPAEKIMLGVPFYGRLGATITRSYDELRKNYINKNGYEFRFDREAQVPYLVKDGEFAMSYDNALSIFLKGQYVLENCLGGIFSWTSTYDQANILAKAMNDSIFSPNELKIELQNVFGKF
;
A
#
# COMPACT_ATOMS: atom_id res chain seq x y z
N MET A 1 -52.92 -8.24 8.11
CA MET A 1 -51.61 -8.00 8.73
C MET A 1 -50.60 -8.75 7.91
N ILE A 2 -49.83 -8.05 7.08
CA ILE A 2 -48.73 -8.68 6.32
C ILE A 2 -47.63 -8.90 7.35
N TYR A 3 -47.34 -10.16 7.66
CA TYR A 3 -46.19 -10.54 8.49
C TYR A 3 -44.93 -10.09 7.74
N MET A 4 -44.36 -8.95 8.12
CA MET A 4 -43.01 -8.58 7.69
C MET A 4 -42.07 -9.52 8.46
N PRO A 5 -41.35 -10.44 7.79
CA PRO A 5 -40.39 -11.27 8.49
C PRO A 5 -39.36 -10.34 9.14
N CYS A 6 -39.25 -10.43 10.47
CA CYS A 6 -38.25 -9.71 11.22
C CYS A 6 -36.88 -10.25 10.80
N LEU A 7 -35.98 -9.37 10.36
CA LEU A 7 -34.61 -9.74 10.00
C LEU A 7 -33.95 -10.49 11.17
N PRO A 8 -33.13 -11.52 10.91
CA PRO A 8 -32.41 -12.23 11.96
C PRO A 8 -31.61 -11.24 12.81
N SER A 9 -31.84 -11.25 14.12
CA SER A 9 -31.14 -10.35 15.04
C SER A 9 -29.76 -10.90 15.36
N LEU A 10 -28.74 -10.04 15.35
CA LEU A 10 -27.39 -10.41 15.77
C LEU A 10 -27.42 -10.98 17.21
N GLY A 11 -26.82 -12.15 17.41
CA GLY A 11 -26.80 -12.86 18.70
C GLY A 11 -28.03 -13.75 18.96
N SER A 12 -29.01 -13.79 18.04
CA SER A 12 -30.14 -14.73 18.11
C SER A 12 -29.84 -16.05 17.39
N LYS A 13 -30.63 -17.10 17.67
CA LYS A 13 -30.54 -18.37 16.94
C LYS A 13 -30.87 -18.13 15.46
N ALA A 14 -29.99 -18.58 14.57
CA ALA A 14 -30.17 -18.47 13.14
C ALA A 14 -31.45 -19.22 12.69
N PRO A 15 -32.31 -18.61 11.86
CA PRO A 15 -33.52 -19.29 11.37
C PRO A 15 -33.19 -20.55 10.57
N ASP A 16 -33.76 -21.70 10.96
CA ASP A 16 -33.52 -22.96 10.26
C ASP A 16 -34.22 -22.99 8.88
N PHE A 17 -33.64 -23.70 7.92
CA PHE A 17 -34.21 -23.91 6.60
C PHE A 17 -33.78 -25.26 6.01
N CYS A 18 -34.60 -25.79 5.10
CA CYS A 18 -34.23 -26.90 4.22
C CYS A 18 -34.23 -26.38 2.78
N ALA A 19 -33.20 -26.70 1.98
CA ALA A 19 -33.12 -26.25 0.59
C ALA A 19 -32.37 -27.25 -0.30
N ASP A 20 -32.73 -27.26 -1.58
CA ASP A 20 -32.01 -28.01 -2.60
C ASP A 20 -30.76 -27.25 -3.05
N THR A 21 -29.67 -27.97 -3.33
CA THR A 21 -28.38 -27.37 -3.69
C THR A 21 -27.69 -28.13 -4.82
N THR A 22 -26.62 -27.54 -5.35
CA THR A 22 -25.70 -28.20 -6.29
C THR A 22 -25.07 -29.50 -5.76
N MET A 23 -25.12 -29.75 -4.44
CA MET A 23 -24.58 -30.96 -3.80
C MET A 23 -25.66 -31.82 -3.13
N GLY A 24 -26.94 -31.60 -3.48
CA GLY A 24 -28.09 -32.28 -2.89
C GLY A 24 -28.80 -31.47 -1.79
N PRO A 25 -29.87 -32.01 -1.20
CA PRO A 25 -30.66 -31.29 -0.21
C PRO A 25 -29.88 -31.11 1.11
N ILE A 26 -29.96 -29.92 1.69
CA ILE A 26 -29.37 -29.58 2.98
C ILE A 26 -30.41 -29.04 3.96
N GLN A 27 -30.10 -29.11 5.25
CA GLN A 27 -30.82 -28.41 6.31
C GLN A 27 -29.80 -27.71 7.21
N LEU A 28 -30.02 -26.43 7.54
CA LEU A 28 -29.04 -25.65 8.31
C LEU A 28 -28.73 -26.28 9.67
N SER A 29 -29.74 -26.79 10.37
CA SER A 29 -29.55 -27.46 11.66
C SER A 29 -28.65 -28.70 11.62
N ASN A 30 -28.43 -29.32 10.46
CA ASN A 30 -27.45 -30.41 10.29
C ASN A 30 -26.00 -29.95 10.45
N TYR A 31 -25.74 -28.64 10.41
CA TYR A 31 -24.42 -28.05 10.62
C TYR A 31 -24.15 -27.72 12.10
N THR A 32 -25.02 -28.13 13.03
CA THR A 32 -24.76 -27.98 14.47
C THR A 32 -23.42 -28.60 14.85
N GLY A 33 -22.59 -27.87 15.61
CA GLY A 33 -21.20 -28.26 15.91
C GLY A 33 -20.16 -27.76 14.89
N LYS A 34 -20.60 -27.12 13.80
CA LYS A 34 -19.75 -26.43 12.82
C LYS A 34 -20.17 -24.96 12.69
N TRP A 35 -19.21 -24.11 12.36
CA TRP A 35 -19.51 -22.75 11.94
C TRP A 35 -20.01 -22.78 10.49
N VAL A 36 -20.87 -21.83 10.11
CA VAL A 36 -21.41 -21.70 8.76
C VAL A 36 -21.27 -20.27 8.30
N VAL A 37 -20.67 -20.07 7.12
CA VAL A 37 -20.77 -18.83 6.35
C VAL A 37 -21.82 -19.03 5.28
N LEU A 38 -23.01 -18.50 5.54
CA LEU A 38 -24.09 -18.44 4.58
C LEU A 38 -23.99 -17.12 3.81
N PHE A 39 -23.89 -17.17 2.49
CA PHE A 39 -23.70 -15.97 1.70
C PHE A 39 -24.53 -15.98 0.42
N SER A 40 -25.05 -14.81 0.05
CA SER A 40 -25.84 -14.64 -1.17
C SER A 40 -25.04 -14.00 -2.30
N HIS A 41 -25.43 -14.25 -3.55
CA HIS A 41 -24.89 -13.57 -4.73
C HIS A 41 -26.00 -13.15 -5.69
N PRO A 42 -25.93 -11.95 -6.30
CA PRO A 42 -27.01 -11.44 -7.15
C PRO A 42 -27.43 -12.33 -8.33
N GLY A 43 -26.51 -13.11 -8.89
CA GLY A 43 -26.82 -14.07 -9.92
C GLY A 43 -25.61 -14.75 -10.54
N ASP A 44 -25.86 -15.91 -11.14
CA ASP A 44 -24.88 -16.70 -11.88
C ASP A 44 -24.40 -15.96 -13.15
N PHE A 45 -23.25 -16.36 -13.68
CA PHE A 45 -22.64 -15.77 -14.89
C PHE A 45 -22.40 -14.26 -14.84
N THR A 46 -22.38 -13.67 -13.64
CA THR A 46 -22.01 -12.27 -13.43
C THR A 46 -20.54 -12.13 -13.02
N PRO A 47 -19.85 -11.05 -13.43
CA PRO A 47 -18.40 -10.93 -13.27
C PRO A 47 -17.96 -10.94 -11.79
N VAL A 48 -18.60 -10.13 -10.95
CA VAL A 48 -18.24 -10.02 -9.51
C VAL A 48 -18.57 -11.32 -8.75
N CYS A 49 -19.71 -11.98 -9.04
CA CYS A 49 -20.01 -13.25 -8.38
C CYS A 49 -19.01 -14.33 -8.77
N THR A 50 -18.55 -14.31 -10.03
CA THR A 50 -17.56 -15.27 -10.53
C THR A 50 -16.24 -15.12 -9.79
N THR A 51 -15.75 -13.90 -9.60
CA THR A 51 -14.51 -13.66 -8.85
C THR A 51 -14.65 -14.04 -7.37
N GLU A 52 -15.79 -13.76 -6.75
CA GLU A 52 -16.03 -14.11 -5.35
C GLU A 52 -16.08 -15.61 -5.11
N PHE A 53 -16.79 -16.37 -5.95
CA PHE A 53 -16.87 -17.83 -5.81
C PHE A 53 -15.51 -18.51 -6.03
N LEU A 54 -14.72 -18.04 -7.00
CA LEU A 54 -13.33 -18.51 -7.16
C LEU A 54 -12.49 -18.21 -5.92
N CYS A 55 -12.68 -17.04 -5.31
CA CYS A 55 -11.97 -16.66 -4.09
C CYS A 55 -12.39 -17.55 -2.91
N PHE A 56 -13.70 -17.74 -2.67
CA PHE A 56 -14.19 -18.68 -1.66
C PHE A 56 -13.68 -20.10 -1.88
N ALA A 57 -13.62 -20.59 -3.13
CA ALA A 57 -13.08 -21.90 -3.46
C ALA A 57 -11.58 -21.99 -3.13
N LYS A 58 -10.80 -20.97 -3.49
CA LYS A 58 -9.35 -20.89 -3.17
C LYS A 58 -9.09 -20.92 -1.66
N TYR A 59 -9.91 -20.22 -0.88
CA TYR A 59 -9.80 -20.16 0.59
C TYR A 59 -10.56 -21.26 1.31
N TYR A 60 -11.23 -22.18 0.61
CA TYR A 60 -12.10 -23.20 1.22
C TYR A 60 -11.38 -24.01 2.31
N ASN A 61 -10.15 -24.42 2.05
CA ASN A 61 -9.33 -25.16 3.03
C ASN A 61 -9.07 -24.37 4.32
N GLU A 62 -9.01 -23.04 4.26
CA GLU A 62 -8.84 -22.19 5.44
C GLU A 62 -10.11 -22.11 6.30
N PHE A 63 -11.29 -22.14 5.69
CA PHE A 63 -12.57 -22.28 6.40
C PHE A 63 -12.67 -23.66 7.06
N GLN A 64 -12.30 -24.72 6.34
CA GLN A 64 -12.31 -26.08 6.87
C GLN A 64 -11.38 -26.25 8.08
N LYS A 65 -10.17 -25.65 8.03
CA LYS A 65 -9.24 -25.64 9.18
C LYS A 65 -9.84 -24.99 10.44
N ARG A 66 -10.79 -24.06 10.28
CA ARG A 66 -11.50 -23.35 11.35
C ARG A 66 -12.86 -23.99 11.66
N ASN A 67 -13.07 -25.25 11.28
CA ASN A 67 -14.34 -25.96 11.46
C ASN A 67 -15.55 -25.17 10.92
N THR A 68 -15.36 -24.52 9.76
CA THR A 68 -16.34 -23.64 9.13
C THR A 68 -16.71 -24.12 7.73
N GLU A 69 -18.01 -24.22 7.48
CA GLU A 69 -18.58 -24.61 6.19
C GLU A 69 -19.06 -23.38 5.42
N LEU A 70 -18.98 -23.46 4.09
CA LEU A 70 -19.48 -22.42 3.18
C LEU A 70 -20.80 -22.86 2.55
N ILE A 71 -21.76 -21.95 2.44
CA ILE A 71 -23.03 -22.18 1.73
C ILE A 71 -23.35 -20.94 0.90
N GLY A 72 -23.31 -21.07 -0.42
CA GLY A 72 -23.73 -20.02 -1.36
C GLY A 72 -25.24 -20.05 -1.60
N LEU A 73 -25.82 -18.94 -2.05
CA LEU A 73 -27.24 -18.83 -2.38
C LEU A 73 -27.49 -17.78 -3.46
N SER A 74 -28.29 -18.13 -4.48
CA SER A 74 -29.02 -17.12 -5.26
C SER A 74 -30.43 -17.62 -5.61
N VAL A 75 -31.18 -16.76 -6.28
CA VAL A 75 -32.54 -17.05 -6.76
C VAL A 75 -32.55 -17.74 -8.13
N ASP A 76 -31.38 -18.06 -8.67
CA ASP A 76 -31.25 -18.82 -9.93
C ASP A 76 -31.59 -20.29 -9.73
N SER A 77 -31.84 -21.02 -10.82
CA SER A 77 -32.12 -22.45 -10.78
C SER A 77 -30.85 -23.29 -10.54
N ASN A 78 -30.96 -24.50 -9.97
CA ASN A 78 -29.82 -25.39 -9.80
C ASN A 78 -29.16 -25.77 -11.15
N SER A 79 -29.95 -25.85 -12.23
CA SER A 79 -29.39 -26.07 -13.58
C SER A 79 -28.47 -24.93 -14.03
N SER A 80 -28.79 -23.69 -13.64
CA SER A 80 -27.94 -22.52 -13.88
C SER A 80 -26.66 -22.60 -13.05
N HIS A 81 -26.77 -22.91 -11.75
CA HIS A 81 -25.62 -23.05 -10.87
C HIS A 81 -24.64 -24.10 -11.40
N LEU A 82 -25.14 -25.28 -11.77
CA LEU A 82 -24.33 -26.37 -12.31
C LEU A 82 -23.63 -25.98 -13.61
N ALA A 83 -24.33 -25.32 -14.53
CA ALA A 83 -23.73 -24.82 -15.76
C ALA A 83 -22.65 -23.76 -15.48
N TRP A 84 -22.90 -22.89 -14.50
CA TRP A 84 -22.01 -21.80 -14.13
C TRP A 84 -20.73 -22.31 -13.47
N ILE A 85 -20.83 -23.18 -12.45
CA ILE A 85 -19.65 -23.75 -11.78
C ILE A 85 -18.84 -24.63 -12.74
N TYR A 86 -19.50 -25.36 -13.66
CA TYR A 86 -18.80 -26.14 -14.67
C TYR A 86 -18.04 -25.23 -15.65
N ASN A 87 -18.66 -24.14 -16.09
CA ASN A 87 -17.99 -23.13 -16.92
C ASN A 87 -16.79 -22.50 -16.20
N MET A 88 -16.94 -22.16 -14.91
CA MET A 88 -15.82 -21.65 -14.10
C MET A 88 -14.67 -22.65 -14.02
N CYS A 89 -14.98 -23.94 -13.81
CA CYS A 89 -13.97 -25.00 -13.78
C CYS A 89 -13.25 -25.13 -15.12
N LEU A 90 -13.96 -25.08 -16.26
CA LEU A 90 -13.33 -25.14 -17.58
C LEU A 90 -12.42 -23.95 -17.86
N LEU A 91 -12.81 -22.75 -17.42
CA LEU A 91 -12.05 -21.53 -17.67
C LEU A 91 -10.83 -21.36 -16.76
N THR A 92 -10.93 -21.82 -15.52
CA THR A 92 -9.93 -21.51 -14.47
C THR A 92 -9.22 -22.72 -13.90
N GLY A 93 -9.75 -23.93 -14.14
CA GLY A 93 -9.30 -25.16 -13.48
C GLY A 93 -9.71 -25.29 -12.01
N VAL A 94 -10.49 -24.35 -11.47
CA VAL A 94 -10.93 -24.35 -10.07
C VAL A 94 -12.34 -24.93 -9.96
N GLU A 95 -12.48 -25.99 -9.17
CA GLU A 95 -13.78 -26.55 -8.78
C GLU A 95 -14.36 -25.79 -7.58
N ILE A 96 -15.70 -25.65 -7.53
CA ILE A 96 -16.40 -25.03 -6.39
C ILE A 96 -16.74 -26.12 -5.37
N PRO A 97 -16.09 -26.14 -4.19
CA PRO A 97 -16.13 -27.29 -3.28
C PRO A 97 -17.25 -27.22 -2.23
N PHE A 98 -18.21 -26.32 -2.39
CA PHE A 98 -19.30 -26.08 -1.43
C PHE A 98 -20.66 -25.93 -2.13
N PRO A 99 -21.78 -26.19 -1.43
CA PRO A 99 -23.11 -26.14 -2.01
C PRO A 99 -23.55 -24.70 -2.36
N ILE A 100 -24.33 -24.59 -3.43
CA ILE A 100 -25.08 -23.38 -3.82
C ILE A 100 -26.57 -23.71 -3.74
N ILE A 101 -27.30 -22.98 -2.91
CA ILE A 101 -28.75 -23.12 -2.74
C ILE A 101 -29.48 -22.55 -3.96
N GLU A 102 -30.39 -23.35 -4.52
CA GLU A 102 -31.44 -22.90 -5.45
C GLU A 102 -32.60 -22.30 -4.66
N ASP A 103 -32.67 -20.96 -4.54
CA ASP A 103 -33.71 -20.26 -3.79
C ASP A 103 -34.70 -19.52 -4.71
N ARG A 104 -35.25 -20.21 -5.72
CA ARG A 104 -36.13 -19.60 -6.74
C ARG A 104 -37.40 -18.96 -6.20
N ASP A 105 -37.91 -19.47 -5.07
CA ASP A 105 -39.07 -18.91 -4.37
C ASP A 105 -38.69 -17.76 -3.40
N MET A 106 -37.39 -17.46 -3.30
CA MET A 106 -36.78 -16.45 -2.43
C MET A 106 -37.05 -16.71 -0.94
N ARG A 107 -37.39 -17.94 -0.54
CA ARG A 107 -37.83 -18.22 0.83
C ARG A 107 -36.68 -18.05 1.80
N VAL A 108 -35.50 -18.61 1.51
CA VAL A 108 -34.33 -18.50 2.38
C VAL A 108 -33.75 -17.07 2.33
N ALA A 109 -33.71 -16.47 1.15
CA ALA A 109 -33.27 -15.09 0.96
C ALA A 109 -34.13 -14.11 1.76
N ARG A 110 -35.46 -14.27 1.77
CA ARG A 110 -36.36 -13.43 2.59
C ARG A 110 -36.22 -13.72 4.08
N LEU A 111 -36.03 -14.99 4.46
CA LEU A 111 -35.81 -15.38 5.85
C LEU A 111 -34.57 -14.70 6.46
N TYR A 112 -33.54 -14.50 5.64
CA TYR A 112 -32.28 -13.86 6.06
C TYR A 112 -32.16 -12.38 5.69
N GLY A 113 -33.12 -11.79 4.97
CA GLY A 113 -33.02 -10.38 4.55
C GLY A 113 -32.05 -10.12 3.40
N MET A 114 -31.77 -11.14 2.59
CA MET A 114 -30.91 -11.04 1.42
C MET A 114 -31.61 -10.40 0.21
N ILE A 115 -32.89 -10.02 0.34
CA ILE A 115 -33.64 -9.24 -0.65
C ILE A 115 -33.83 -7.82 -0.11
N SER A 116 -33.37 -6.83 -0.86
CA SER A 116 -33.62 -5.42 -0.56
C SER A 116 -34.48 -4.81 -1.66
N GLU A 117 -35.74 -4.53 -1.35
CA GLU A 117 -36.73 -4.08 -2.35
C GLU A 117 -36.35 -2.74 -3.00
N ALA A 118 -35.61 -1.90 -2.28
CA ALA A 118 -35.09 -0.64 -2.80
C ALA A 118 -33.98 -0.84 -3.86
N VAL A 119 -33.34 -2.02 -3.90
CA VAL A 119 -32.24 -2.34 -4.81
C VAL A 119 -32.71 -3.26 -5.92
N SER A 120 -33.36 -4.37 -5.57
CA SER A 120 -33.92 -5.32 -6.52
C SER A 120 -34.94 -6.23 -5.86
N ASN A 121 -36.03 -6.49 -6.57
CA ASN A 121 -37.07 -7.45 -6.17
C ASN A 121 -36.88 -8.83 -6.81
N THR A 122 -35.92 -8.97 -7.74
CA THR A 122 -35.74 -10.17 -8.57
C THR A 122 -34.36 -10.81 -8.40
N SER A 123 -33.52 -10.28 -7.53
CA SER A 123 -32.17 -10.80 -7.25
C SER A 123 -31.79 -10.50 -5.81
N THR A 124 -30.95 -11.32 -5.19
CA THR A 124 -30.40 -11.01 -3.88
C THR A 124 -29.41 -9.84 -3.92
N ILE A 125 -29.27 -9.16 -2.78
CA ILE A 125 -28.09 -8.33 -2.50
C ILE A 125 -26.95 -9.24 -2.04
N ARG A 126 -25.74 -8.70 -1.96
CA ARG A 126 -24.57 -9.43 -1.46
C ARG A 126 -24.58 -9.39 0.06
N SER A 127 -24.83 -10.52 0.68
CA SER A 127 -24.86 -10.64 2.14
C SER A 127 -23.99 -11.79 2.60
N VAL A 128 -23.44 -11.67 3.80
CA VAL A 128 -22.70 -12.74 4.50
C VAL A 128 -23.22 -12.85 5.92
N PHE A 129 -23.57 -14.06 6.33
CA PHE A 129 -24.00 -14.40 7.68
C PHE A 129 -23.01 -15.41 8.25
N VAL A 130 -22.33 -15.04 9.32
CA VAL A 130 -21.46 -15.96 10.08
C VAL A 130 -22.27 -16.52 11.24
N ILE A 131 -22.53 -17.83 11.20
CA ILE A 131 -23.32 -18.58 12.17
C ILE A 131 -22.36 -19.51 12.93
N ASP A 132 -22.41 -19.50 14.25
CA ASP A 132 -21.52 -20.33 15.06
C ASP A 132 -21.97 -21.79 15.19
N ASP A 133 -21.14 -22.59 15.86
CA ASP A 133 -21.37 -24.01 16.14
C ASP A 133 -22.62 -24.29 16.98
N LYS A 134 -23.17 -23.29 17.67
CA LYS A 134 -24.42 -23.34 18.44
C LYS A 134 -25.62 -22.81 17.65
N GLN A 135 -25.43 -22.55 16.36
CA GLN A 135 -26.43 -22.00 15.45
C GLN A 135 -26.85 -20.57 15.83
N VAL A 136 -25.96 -19.79 16.44
CA VAL A 136 -26.19 -18.38 16.76
C VAL A 136 -25.60 -17.50 15.66
N LEU A 137 -26.35 -16.48 15.23
CA LEU A 137 -25.87 -15.52 14.24
C LEU A 137 -24.88 -14.54 14.87
N ARG A 138 -23.63 -14.54 14.42
CA ARG A 138 -22.52 -13.78 15.03
C ARG A 138 -22.05 -12.58 14.23
N THR A 139 -22.27 -12.56 12.92
CA THR A 139 -21.94 -11.41 12.07
C THR A 139 -22.85 -11.36 10.86
N ILE A 140 -23.22 -10.14 10.46
CA ILE A 140 -23.94 -9.87 9.21
C ILE A 140 -23.14 -8.81 8.46
N LEU A 141 -22.78 -9.09 7.22
CA LEU A 141 -22.19 -8.11 6.30
C LEU A 141 -23.16 -7.89 5.13
N TYR A 142 -23.42 -6.63 4.80
CA TYR A 142 -24.21 -6.24 3.63
C TYR A 142 -23.35 -5.41 2.69
N TYR A 143 -23.38 -5.79 1.41
CA TYR A 143 -22.68 -5.11 0.33
C TYR A 143 -23.68 -4.72 -0.76
N PRO A 144 -23.48 -3.58 -1.44
CA PRO A 144 -24.20 -3.31 -2.68
C PRO A 144 -23.81 -4.35 -3.74
N GLN A 145 -24.66 -4.55 -4.74
CA GLN A 145 -24.41 -5.53 -5.81
C GLN A 145 -23.10 -5.25 -6.59
N THR A 146 -22.62 -4.01 -6.56
CA THR A 146 -21.41 -3.52 -7.24
C THR A 146 -20.11 -3.84 -6.51
N THR A 147 -20.13 -4.20 -5.22
CA THR A 147 -18.91 -4.37 -4.42
C THR A 147 -18.68 -5.84 -4.08
N GLY A 148 -17.50 -6.36 -4.45
CA GLY A 148 -17.08 -7.71 -4.09
C GLY A 148 -16.69 -7.83 -2.62
N ARG A 149 -16.93 -9.00 -2.03
CA ARG A 149 -16.56 -9.34 -0.65
C ARG A 149 -15.05 -9.54 -0.51
N ASN A 150 -14.51 -9.15 0.65
CA ASN A 150 -13.15 -9.46 1.06
C ASN A 150 -13.14 -10.79 1.84
N ILE A 151 -12.72 -11.89 1.21
CA ILE A 151 -12.72 -13.23 1.80
C ILE A 151 -11.75 -13.34 3.00
N PRO A 152 -10.51 -12.81 2.92
CA PRO A 152 -9.64 -12.68 4.10
C PRO A 152 -10.31 -12.00 5.30
N GLU A 153 -11.13 -10.97 5.09
CA GLU A 153 -11.85 -10.32 6.19
C GLU A 153 -12.89 -11.27 6.84
N ILE A 154 -13.60 -12.07 6.05
CA ILE A 154 -14.54 -13.07 6.58
C ILE A 154 -13.79 -14.12 7.43
N LEU A 155 -12.63 -14.59 6.97
CA LEU A 155 -11.77 -15.50 7.73
C LEU A 155 -11.27 -14.85 9.03
N ARG A 156 -10.82 -13.60 8.97
CA ARG A 156 -10.37 -12.83 10.13
C ARG A 156 -11.48 -12.65 11.17
N ILE A 157 -12.71 -12.37 10.73
CA ILE A 157 -13.90 -12.28 11.59
C ILE A 157 -14.16 -13.61 12.29
N ILE A 158 -14.16 -14.73 11.56
CA ILE A 158 -14.36 -16.07 12.15
C ILE A 158 -13.30 -16.33 13.22
N GLU A 159 -12.04 -16.06 12.92
CA GLU A 159 -10.94 -16.30 13.85
C GLU A 159 -11.01 -15.37 15.06
N ALA A 160 -11.38 -14.11 14.89
CA ALA A 160 -11.61 -13.19 16.00
C ALA A 160 -12.75 -13.66 16.93
N LEU A 161 -13.86 -14.13 16.35
CA LEU A 161 -14.99 -14.66 17.11
C LEU A 161 -14.61 -15.95 17.85
N GLN A 162 -13.91 -16.88 17.19
CA GLN A 162 -13.45 -18.12 17.79
C GLN A 162 -12.42 -17.88 18.88
N THR A 163 -11.47 -16.95 18.69
CA THR A 163 -10.48 -16.57 19.72
C THR A 163 -11.18 -15.92 20.92
N SER A 164 -12.14 -15.04 20.69
CA SER A 164 -12.92 -14.40 21.76
C SER A 164 -13.70 -15.43 22.58
N ASP A 165 -14.34 -16.40 21.92
CA ASP A 165 -15.10 -17.47 22.58
C ASP A 165 -14.21 -18.46 23.34
N ARG A 166 -13.06 -18.83 22.75
CA ARG A 166 -12.10 -19.78 23.32
C ARG A 166 -11.41 -19.23 24.57
N ASP A 167 -10.93 -17.99 24.49
CA ASP A 167 -10.03 -17.41 25.50
C ASP A 167 -10.72 -16.42 26.43
N ASN A 168 -11.99 -16.09 26.18
CA ASN A 168 -12.74 -15.06 26.90
C ASN A 168 -12.01 -13.70 26.88
N VAL A 169 -11.59 -13.31 25.67
CA VAL A 169 -10.88 -12.07 25.35
C VAL A 169 -11.70 -11.25 24.35
N VAL A 170 -11.27 -10.01 24.10
CA VAL A 170 -11.79 -9.17 23.03
C VAL A 170 -10.65 -8.80 22.07
N THR A 171 -10.92 -8.77 20.78
CA THR A 171 -9.91 -8.44 19.77
C THR A 171 -9.88 -6.92 19.52
N PRO A 172 -8.70 -6.25 19.52
CA PRO A 172 -8.59 -4.83 19.18
C PRO A 172 -9.03 -4.51 17.74
N ALA A 173 -9.12 -3.21 17.43
CA ALA A 173 -9.27 -2.75 16.05
C ALA A 173 -8.10 -3.27 15.19
N ASN A 174 -8.41 -3.65 13.94
CA ASN A 174 -7.45 -4.21 12.98
C ASN A 174 -6.71 -5.46 13.47
N TRP A 175 -7.27 -6.20 14.43
CA TRP A 175 -6.64 -7.41 14.96
C TRP A 175 -6.58 -8.52 13.91
N PHE A 176 -5.39 -9.09 13.75
CA PHE A 176 -5.13 -10.31 13.00
C PHE A 176 -4.66 -11.44 13.94
N PRO A 177 -4.85 -12.71 13.55
CA PRO A 177 -4.41 -13.86 14.33
C PRO A 177 -2.93 -13.77 14.74
N GLY A 178 -2.64 -14.06 16.01
CA GLY A 178 -1.30 -13.93 16.58
C GLY A 178 -0.95 -12.52 17.11
N MET A 179 -1.75 -11.49 16.84
CA MET A 179 -1.61 -10.19 17.51
C MET A 179 -2.11 -10.25 18.97
N PRO A 180 -1.60 -9.39 19.87
CA PRO A 180 -2.12 -9.29 21.23
C PRO A 180 -3.64 -9.05 21.25
N VAL A 181 -4.33 -9.76 22.13
CA VAL A 181 -5.77 -9.59 22.42
C VAL A 181 -5.96 -8.75 23.68
N ILE A 182 -7.16 -8.25 23.90
CA ILE A 182 -7.49 -7.39 25.05
C ILE A 182 -8.32 -8.19 26.07
N LEU A 183 -8.08 -7.94 27.35
CA LEU A 183 -8.93 -8.47 28.42
C LEU A 183 -10.27 -7.72 28.48
N PRO A 184 -11.40 -8.42 28.70
CA PRO A 184 -12.68 -7.76 28.92
C PRO A 184 -12.60 -6.77 30.08
N TYR A 185 -13.21 -5.60 29.95
CA TYR A 185 -13.16 -4.56 30.97
C TYR A 185 -13.83 -5.03 32.29
N PRO A 186 -13.37 -4.54 33.45
CA PRO A 186 -13.98 -4.87 34.75
C PRO A 186 -15.45 -4.41 34.80
N LYS A 187 -16.35 -5.27 35.28
CA LYS A 187 -17.79 -4.93 35.40
C LYS A 187 -18.14 -4.36 36.77
N THR A 188 -17.27 -4.54 37.77
CA THR A 188 -17.47 -4.04 39.13
C THR A 188 -16.28 -3.21 39.60
N PHE A 189 -16.51 -2.28 40.53
CA PHE A 189 -15.44 -1.48 41.12
C PHE A 189 -14.41 -2.34 41.87
N LYS A 190 -14.84 -3.49 42.40
CA LYS A 190 -13.96 -4.48 43.00
C LYS A 190 -13.00 -5.07 41.96
N GLU A 191 -13.52 -5.55 40.83
CA GLU A 191 -12.70 -6.07 39.73
C GLU A 191 -11.74 -5.02 39.16
N LEU A 192 -12.15 -3.75 39.10
CA LEU A 192 -11.28 -2.65 38.69
C LEU A 192 -10.11 -2.50 39.66
N LYS A 193 -10.39 -2.41 40.97
CA LYS A 193 -9.35 -2.33 42.00
C LYS A 193 -8.41 -3.53 41.94
N ASP A 194 -8.97 -4.73 41.80
CA ASP A 194 -8.19 -5.96 41.68
C ASP A 194 -7.31 -5.93 40.42
N ARG A 195 -7.78 -5.36 39.30
CA ARG A 195 -6.99 -5.21 38.07
C ARG A 195 -5.85 -4.22 38.23
N VAL A 196 -6.13 -3.03 38.76
CA VAL A 196 -5.10 -2.00 39.03
C VAL A 196 -4.02 -2.54 39.96
N ASN A 197 -4.40 -3.28 41.01
CA ASN A 197 -3.47 -3.84 41.98
C ASN A 197 -2.63 -5.01 41.44
N ASN A 198 -3.05 -5.66 40.35
CA ASN A 198 -2.39 -6.83 39.77
C ASN A 198 -1.77 -6.60 38.39
N CYS A 199 -1.79 -5.36 37.87
CA CYS A 199 -1.07 -4.98 36.65
C CYS A 199 0.43 -5.31 36.78
N GLY A 200 0.98 -6.04 35.81
CA GLY A 200 2.42 -6.31 35.72
C GLY A 200 2.87 -7.75 35.97
N LYS A 201 1.96 -8.71 36.23
CA LYS A 201 2.39 -10.12 36.37
C LYS A 201 2.56 -10.85 35.02
N HIS A 202 1.67 -10.70 34.04
CA HIS A 202 1.75 -11.37 32.72
C HIS A 202 1.01 -10.59 31.60
N GLN A 203 0.83 -9.27 31.75
CA GLN A 203 -0.10 -8.47 30.93
C GLN A 203 0.50 -7.08 30.65
N SER A 204 0.40 -6.59 29.42
CA SER A 204 0.79 -5.22 29.05
C SER A 204 -0.45 -4.33 29.13
N CYS A 205 -0.66 -3.73 30.30
CA CYS A 205 -1.79 -2.82 30.53
C CYS A 205 -1.37 -1.38 30.32
N VAL A 206 -2.03 -0.69 29.39
CA VAL A 206 -1.93 0.76 29.22
C VAL A 206 -2.73 1.46 30.32
N ASP A 207 -3.91 0.93 30.63
CA ASP A 207 -4.77 1.39 31.73
C ASP A 207 -5.68 0.22 32.20
N TRP A 208 -6.44 0.41 33.30
CA TRP A 208 -7.28 -0.63 33.91
C TRP A 208 -8.35 -1.21 32.97
N TYR A 209 -8.75 -0.46 31.95
CA TYR A 209 -9.72 -0.87 30.93
C TYR A 209 -9.06 -1.35 29.63
N LEU A 210 -7.75 -1.15 29.46
CA LEU A 210 -6.99 -1.46 28.25
C LEU A 210 -5.76 -2.29 28.59
N CYS A 211 -5.97 -3.60 28.64
CA CYS A 211 -4.94 -4.58 28.97
C CYS A 211 -4.75 -5.57 27.83
N PHE A 212 -3.57 -5.55 27.22
CA PHE A 212 -3.17 -6.50 26.19
C PHE A 212 -2.54 -7.74 26.79
N VAL A 213 -2.94 -8.89 26.27
CA VAL A 213 -2.38 -10.21 26.59
C VAL A 213 -2.02 -10.94 25.30
N PRO A 214 -0.96 -11.77 25.30
CA PRO A 214 -0.64 -12.58 24.14
C PRO A 214 -1.80 -13.49 23.74
N ASP A 215 -2.01 -13.70 22.44
CA ASP A 215 -2.96 -14.72 21.95
C ASP A 215 -2.48 -16.10 22.41
N SER A 216 -3.35 -16.84 23.08
CA SER A 216 -3.01 -18.13 23.69
C SER A 216 -2.62 -19.20 22.65
N SER A 217 -3.00 -19.01 21.38
CA SER A 217 -2.60 -19.86 20.26
C SER A 217 -1.08 -19.88 20.00
N THR A 218 -0.35 -18.90 20.54
CA THR A 218 1.12 -18.77 20.42
C THR A 218 1.91 -19.54 21.49
N ASN A 219 1.27 -20.06 22.55
CA ASN A 219 1.96 -20.67 23.70
C ASN A 219 2.47 -22.12 23.49
N ASN A 220 2.40 -22.67 22.27
CA ASN A 220 2.80 -24.06 21.99
C ASN A 220 4.19 -24.25 21.39
N LYS A 221 5.16 -23.39 21.74
CA LYS A 221 6.61 -23.67 21.57
C LYS A 221 7.43 -23.15 22.75
N HIS A 222 7.45 -23.91 23.84
CA HIS A 222 8.49 -23.78 24.88
C HIS A 222 9.88 -24.08 24.30
N CYS A 223 10.82 -23.15 24.44
CA CYS A 223 12.20 -23.50 24.75
C CYS A 223 12.51 -22.90 26.13
N SER A 224 12.67 -23.79 27.09
CA SER A 224 12.89 -23.54 28.51
C SER A 224 14.31 -23.05 28.77
N CYS A 225 14.44 -21.95 29.52
CA CYS A 225 15.64 -21.69 30.33
C CYS A 225 15.23 -21.63 31.80
N SER A 226 15.71 -22.62 32.53
CA SER A 226 15.45 -22.87 33.95
C SER A 226 16.21 -21.91 34.87
N ASN A 227 15.48 -21.42 35.87
CA ASN A 227 15.89 -20.90 37.19
C ASN A 227 17.34 -21.11 37.64
N GLN A 228 17.96 -20.04 38.17
CA GLN A 228 18.52 -19.98 39.53
C GLN A 228 18.80 -18.52 39.98
N ASN A 229 18.01 -18.10 40.99
CA ASN A 229 18.12 -17.04 42.04
C ASN A 229 19.52 -16.48 42.44
N PRO A 230 19.63 -15.46 43.36
CA PRO A 230 18.72 -14.36 43.77
C PRO A 230 19.43 -12.99 44.01
N CYS A 231 18.65 -11.98 44.43
CA CYS A 231 19.01 -10.61 44.81
C CYS A 231 20.24 -10.40 45.73
N HIS A 232 21.01 -9.31 45.51
CA HIS A 232 21.51 -8.39 46.57
C HIS A 232 22.17 -7.10 46.03
N ASN A 233 21.67 -5.96 46.54
CA ASN A 233 22.30 -4.67 46.92
C ASN A 233 23.60 -4.10 46.29
N ALA A 234 23.52 -2.78 46.04
CA ALA A 234 24.47 -1.71 46.37
C ALA A 234 25.55 -1.23 45.35
N SER A 235 25.37 0.05 44.98
CA SER A 235 26.36 1.15 44.90
C SER A 235 27.60 1.10 43.98
N ASN A 236 27.71 2.19 43.20
CA ASN A 236 28.90 3.00 42.90
C ASN A 236 30.05 2.49 41.99
N ASN A 237 30.29 3.32 40.96
CA ASN A 237 31.56 3.84 40.44
C ASN A 237 32.55 2.97 39.61
N LYS A 238 32.77 3.48 38.38
CA LYS A 238 34.03 3.71 37.62
C LYS A 238 34.95 2.53 37.22
N LYS A 239 35.09 2.41 35.89
CA LYS A 239 36.30 2.22 35.05
C LYS A 239 37.39 1.24 35.55
N SER A 240 37.62 0.16 34.80
CA SER A 240 38.76 0.00 33.86
C SER A 240 39.11 -1.47 33.54
N SER A 241 39.34 -1.71 32.25
CA SER A 241 40.24 -2.70 31.61
C SER A 241 40.66 -3.99 32.33
N LEU A 242 40.29 -5.14 31.74
CA LEU A 242 41.09 -6.38 31.78
C LEU A 242 41.01 -7.11 30.42
N LYS A 243 42.18 -7.55 29.94
CA LYS A 243 42.42 -8.15 28.62
C LYS A 243 41.90 -9.59 28.51
N LYS A 244 41.31 -9.86 27.34
CA LYS A 244 41.20 -11.10 26.55
C LYS A 244 41.61 -12.43 27.22
N SER A 245 40.63 -13.31 27.41
CA SER A 245 40.84 -14.75 27.28
C SER A 245 40.46 -15.18 25.85
N ASN A 246 41.35 -15.96 25.22
CA ASN A 246 41.21 -16.42 23.85
C ASN A 246 40.14 -17.53 23.75
N ARG A 247 39.01 -17.20 23.12
CA ARG A 247 38.19 -18.15 22.35
C ARG A 247 37.81 -17.49 21.02
N PRO A 248 37.72 -18.27 19.92
CA PRO A 248 37.48 -17.71 18.59
C PRO A 248 36.16 -16.95 18.57
N GLN A 249 36.20 -15.70 18.08
CA GLN A 249 34.98 -14.95 17.82
C GLN A 249 34.27 -15.58 16.63
N ILE A 250 32.96 -15.76 16.75
CA ILE A 250 32.08 -15.88 15.59
C ILE A 250 31.83 -14.45 15.10
N THR A 251 32.78 -13.92 14.33
CA THR A 251 32.58 -12.74 13.49
C THR A 251 32.12 -13.22 12.13
N GLY A 252 30.82 -13.39 11.98
CA GLY A 252 30.16 -13.43 10.69
C GLY A 252 29.00 -12.44 10.76
N SER A 253 29.17 -11.26 10.18
CA SER A 253 28.14 -10.22 10.10
C SER A 253 27.04 -10.54 9.08
N GLU A 254 27.00 -11.75 8.52
CA GLU A 254 26.11 -12.07 7.38
C GLU A 254 24.83 -12.83 7.76
N PHE A 255 24.64 -13.25 9.01
CA PHE A 255 23.44 -14.03 9.38
C PHE A 255 22.94 -13.73 10.80
N GLN A 256 22.94 -12.47 11.21
CA GLN A 256 22.08 -12.01 12.31
C GLN A 256 20.74 -11.58 11.69
N PRO A 257 19.58 -12.08 12.14
CA PRO A 257 18.30 -11.50 11.79
C PRO A 257 18.34 -10.03 12.20
N VAL A 258 18.11 -9.12 11.24
CA VAL A 258 17.98 -7.70 11.53
C VAL A 258 16.71 -7.51 12.33
N ASP A 259 16.84 -6.97 13.54
CA ASP A 259 15.71 -6.41 14.28
C ASP A 259 15.13 -5.26 13.44
N ILE A 260 13.96 -5.47 12.86
CA ILE A 260 13.22 -4.42 12.14
C ILE A 260 12.62 -3.49 13.20
N ASN A 261 13.33 -2.41 13.53
CA ASN A 261 12.77 -1.31 14.29
C ASN A 261 11.73 -0.61 13.40
N TYR A 262 10.44 -0.95 13.58
CA TYR A 262 9.37 -0.19 12.94
C TYR A 262 9.36 1.23 13.51
N CYS A 263 9.39 2.20 12.59
CA CYS A 263 9.41 3.63 12.84
C CYS A 263 8.31 4.06 13.82
N PRO A 264 8.59 4.91 14.82
CA PRO A 264 7.53 5.48 15.63
C PRO A 264 6.82 6.54 14.77
N ASP A 265 5.63 6.19 14.27
CA ASP A 265 4.59 7.11 13.77
C ASP A 265 4.65 7.60 12.30
N VAL A 266 5.41 6.98 11.39
CA VAL A 266 5.32 7.27 9.94
C VAL A 266 4.34 6.31 9.27
N THR A 267 3.36 6.84 8.52
CA THR A 267 2.48 6.06 7.63
C THR A 267 2.85 6.36 6.18
N PRO A 268 3.69 5.52 5.55
CA PRO A 268 4.14 5.79 4.19
C PRO A 268 2.98 5.74 3.20
N ILE A 269 3.02 6.63 2.21
CA ILE A 269 1.98 6.72 1.16
C ILE A 269 2.52 6.31 -0.21
N VAL A 270 1.61 5.99 -1.12
CA VAL A 270 1.93 5.58 -2.50
C VAL A 270 1.31 6.56 -3.48
N MET A 271 2.10 7.07 -4.43
CA MET A 271 1.62 8.06 -5.40
C MET A 271 2.20 7.87 -6.81
N GLU A 272 1.53 8.44 -7.82
CA GLU A 272 2.06 8.46 -9.19
C GLU A 272 2.03 9.88 -9.75
N TYR A 273 3.13 10.28 -10.40
CA TYR A 273 3.04 11.32 -11.42
C TYR A 273 2.29 10.75 -12.63
N VAL A 274 1.38 11.54 -13.18
CA VAL A 274 0.56 11.17 -14.34
C VAL A 274 0.79 12.17 -15.45
N LEU A 275 1.65 11.80 -16.40
CA LEU A 275 1.91 12.57 -17.61
C LEU A 275 1.06 12.03 -18.76
N GLY A 276 0.14 12.86 -19.26
CA GLY A 276 -0.74 12.51 -20.39
C GLY A 276 -2.10 11.96 -19.96
N ASN A 277 -2.64 11.01 -20.72
CA ASN A 277 -4.01 10.53 -20.53
C ASN A 277 -4.12 9.61 -19.29
N PRO A 278 -4.95 9.95 -18.30
CA PRO A 278 -5.05 9.22 -17.03
C PRO A 278 -6.00 8.01 -17.07
N THR A 279 -6.47 7.58 -18.25
CA THR A 279 -7.53 6.56 -18.37
C THR A 279 -7.25 5.26 -17.59
N ASN A 280 -5.99 4.86 -17.46
CA ASN A 280 -5.61 3.61 -16.79
C ASN A 280 -5.13 3.79 -15.35
N VAL A 281 -5.16 5.01 -14.80
CA VAL A 281 -4.81 5.26 -13.40
C VAL A 281 -5.81 4.54 -12.50
N ASP A 282 -5.30 3.69 -11.60
CA ASP A 282 -6.12 2.99 -10.61
C ASP A 282 -6.00 3.69 -9.25
N ALA A 283 -7.02 4.47 -8.90
CA ALA A 283 -7.08 5.20 -7.63
C ALA A 283 -6.99 4.27 -6.41
N GLN A 284 -7.40 3.01 -6.51
CA GLN A 284 -7.36 2.10 -5.36
C GLN A 284 -5.92 1.82 -4.92
N LEU A 285 -4.97 1.85 -5.85
CA LEU A 285 -3.54 1.64 -5.59
C LEU A 285 -2.85 2.86 -4.97
N LEU A 286 -3.50 4.04 -4.97
CA LEU A 286 -2.81 5.31 -4.74
C LEU A 286 -3.45 6.14 -3.63
N ASP A 287 -2.63 6.75 -2.79
CA ASP A 287 -3.06 7.76 -1.83
C ASP A 287 -3.06 9.16 -2.46
N ALA A 288 -2.19 9.39 -3.45
CA ALA A 288 -2.15 10.62 -4.21
C ALA A 288 -1.85 10.39 -5.70
N VAL A 289 -2.33 11.30 -6.54
CA VAL A 289 -1.95 11.43 -7.95
C VAL A 289 -1.46 12.85 -8.22
N ILE A 290 -0.38 12.97 -8.98
CA ILE A 290 0.23 14.25 -9.34
C ILE A 290 0.10 14.46 -10.84
N TYR A 291 -0.78 15.37 -11.26
CA TYR A 291 -0.94 15.75 -12.66
C TYR A 291 0.33 16.45 -13.17
N ALA A 292 0.91 15.93 -14.25
CA ALA A 292 2.08 16.48 -14.92
C ALA A 292 1.66 16.97 -16.34
N PHE A 293 1.77 18.26 -16.69
CA PHE A 293 2.18 19.40 -15.87
C PHE A 293 1.29 20.62 -16.11
N VAL A 294 1.34 21.54 -15.17
CA VAL A 294 0.95 22.94 -15.32
C VAL A 294 2.18 23.74 -15.74
N GLU A 295 2.01 24.59 -16.74
CA GLU A 295 3.07 25.41 -17.32
C GLU A 295 2.97 26.86 -16.82
N ILE A 296 4.07 27.60 -16.92
CA ILE A 296 4.16 29.03 -16.59
C ILE A 296 4.23 29.81 -17.91
N ASN A 297 3.23 30.65 -18.17
CA ASN A 297 3.25 31.55 -19.32
C ASN A 297 4.28 32.67 -19.12
N ASP A 298 4.69 33.32 -20.22
CA ASP A 298 5.63 34.45 -20.20
C ASP A 298 5.18 35.62 -19.29
N ASP A 299 3.88 35.78 -19.06
CA ASP A 299 3.30 36.80 -18.19
C ASP A 299 3.23 36.37 -16.70
N GLY A 300 3.68 35.16 -16.38
CA GLY A 300 3.68 34.57 -15.05
C GLY A 300 2.35 33.92 -14.64
N THR A 301 1.36 33.83 -15.54
CA THR A 301 0.12 33.08 -15.29
C THR A 301 0.32 31.59 -15.47
N LEU A 302 -0.51 30.78 -14.80
CA LEU A 302 -0.45 29.32 -14.88
C LEU A 302 -1.40 28.78 -15.95
N LEU A 303 -0.90 27.86 -16.78
CA LEU A 303 -1.64 27.20 -17.85
C LEU A 303 -1.71 25.70 -17.58
N VAL A 304 -2.91 25.12 -17.64
CA VAL A 304 -3.09 23.67 -17.67
C VAL A 304 -3.25 23.27 -19.14
N PRO A 305 -2.24 22.65 -19.79
CA PRO A 305 -2.29 22.38 -21.23
C PRO A 305 -3.43 21.44 -21.62
N THR A 306 -3.74 20.46 -20.76
CA THR A 306 -4.86 19.53 -20.98
C THR A 306 -5.81 19.48 -19.77
N PRO A 307 -6.69 20.49 -19.60
CA PRO A 307 -7.61 20.58 -18.46
C PRO A 307 -8.51 19.35 -18.31
N ARG A 308 -8.85 18.69 -19.43
CA ARG A 308 -9.64 17.45 -19.42
C ARG A 308 -8.95 16.33 -18.64
N PHE A 309 -7.63 16.17 -18.78
CA PHE A 309 -6.89 15.12 -18.09
C PHE A 309 -6.78 15.41 -16.59
N LEU A 310 -6.54 16.67 -16.22
CA LEU A 310 -6.61 17.08 -14.82
C LEU A 310 -8.00 16.83 -14.22
N GLN A 311 -9.07 17.17 -14.95
CA GLN A 311 -10.43 16.90 -14.49
C GLN A 311 -10.71 15.41 -14.31
N GLN A 312 -10.25 14.55 -15.23
CA GLN A 312 -10.40 13.10 -15.08
C GLN A 312 -9.71 12.55 -13.83
N LEU A 313 -8.54 13.09 -13.45
CA LEU A 313 -7.88 12.72 -12.20
C LEU A 313 -8.67 13.20 -10.97
N ILE A 314 -9.26 14.39 -11.03
CA ILE A 314 -10.13 14.92 -9.97
C ILE A 314 -11.37 14.03 -9.80
N ASP A 315 -11.96 13.58 -10.90
CA ASP A 315 -13.15 12.73 -10.91
C ASP A 315 -12.91 11.37 -10.23
N LEU A 316 -11.67 10.88 -10.16
CA LEU A 316 -11.31 9.67 -9.40
C LEU A 316 -11.62 9.77 -7.90
N LYS A 317 -11.74 10.99 -7.35
CA LYS A 317 -12.18 11.19 -5.96
C LYS A 317 -13.62 10.74 -5.72
N ALA A 318 -14.44 10.59 -6.77
CA ALA A 318 -15.76 9.98 -6.65
C ALA A 318 -15.68 8.48 -6.29
N GLU A 319 -14.62 7.80 -6.75
CA GLU A 319 -14.36 6.38 -6.47
C GLU A 319 -13.57 6.19 -5.16
N LYS A 320 -12.60 7.08 -4.90
CA LYS A 320 -11.81 7.10 -3.66
C LYS A 320 -11.76 8.52 -3.07
N PRO A 321 -12.72 8.89 -2.20
CA PRO A 321 -12.79 10.24 -1.63
C PRO A 321 -11.57 10.68 -0.83
N SER A 322 -10.76 9.73 -0.33
CA SER A 322 -9.51 10.00 0.37
C SER A 322 -8.32 10.30 -0.56
N LEU A 323 -8.44 10.05 -1.86
CA LEU A 323 -7.39 10.31 -2.85
C LEU A 323 -7.06 11.80 -2.89
N LYS A 324 -5.76 12.11 -2.81
CA LYS A 324 -5.24 13.47 -2.98
C LYS A 324 -4.89 13.72 -4.45
N VAL A 325 -5.41 14.81 -5.01
CA VAL A 325 -5.12 15.21 -6.39
C VAL A 325 -4.32 16.50 -6.36
N ILE A 326 -3.07 16.39 -6.81
CA ILE A 326 -2.06 17.44 -6.82
C ILE A 326 -1.77 17.82 -8.27
N ALA A 327 -1.47 19.09 -8.53
CA ALA A 327 -0.97 19.52 -9.84
C ALA A 327 0.50 19.95 -9.71
N ALA A 328 1.38 19.28 -10.47
CA ALA A 328 2.77 19.68 -10.58
C ALA A 328 2.90 20.84 -11.56
N ILE A 329 3.56 21.91 -11.12
CA ILE A 329 3.94 23.05 -11.94
C ILE A 329 5.41 22.87 -12.30
N GLY A 330 5.74 22.86 -13.59
CA GLY A 330 7.14 22.73 -14.02
C GLY A 330 7.43 21.53 -14.91
N GLY A 331 8.44 20.75 -14.52
CA GLY A 331 9.05 19.68 -15.29
C GLY A 331 10.24 20.14 -16.14
N TRP A 332 11.04 19.17 -16.59
CA TRP A 332 12.24 19.40 -17.40
C TRP A 332 12.02 20.36 -18.57
N GLY A 333 12.76 21.48 -18.57
CA GLY A 333 12.73 22.48 -19.64
C GLY A 333 11.67 23.58 -19.46
N THR A 334 10.86 23.52 -18.40
CA THR A 334 9.86 24.56 -18.12
C THR A 334 10.53 25.84 -17.60
N GLU A 335 10.29 26.94 -18.31
CA GLU A 335 10.84 28.26 -18.00
C GLU A 335 9.98 29.01 -16.96
N GLY A 336 10.48 30.13 -16.44
CA GLY A 336 9.68 31.12 -15.71
C GLY A 336 9.88 31.12 -14.19
N PHE A 337 10.36 30.03 -13.61
CA PHE A 337 10.59 29.94 -12.16
C PHE A 337 11.62 30.95 -11.64
N SER A 338 12.75 31.13 -12.33
CA SER A 338 13.78 32.08 -11.86
C SER A 338 13.26 33.51 -11.83
N ASP A 339 12.37 33.90 -12.76
CA ASP A 339 11.72 35.22 -12.74
C ASP A 339 10.61 35.30 -11.68
N ALA A 340 9.82 34.23 -11.51
CA ALA A 340 8.81 34.13 -10.46
C ALA A 340 9.43 34.28 -9.06
N ALA A 341 10.59 33.67 -8.83
CA ALA A 341 11.28 33.67 -7.54
C ALA A 341 11.99 35.01 -7.20
N LEU A 342 12.27 35.85 -8.20
CA LEU A 342 13.26 36.93 -8.11
C LEU A 342 12.95 38.03 -7.08
N THR A 343 11.69 38.47 -6.99
CA THR A 343 11.29 39.63 -6.18
C THR A 343 10.11 39.29 -5.27
N PRO A 344 9.90 40.04 -4.16
CA PRO A 344 8.70 39.86 -3.35
C PRO A 344 7.41 39.94 -4.17
N THR A 345 7.33 40.88 -5.13
CA THR A 345 6.16 41.05 -5.99
C THR A 345 5.94 39.84 -6.90
N SER A 346 6.96 39.36 -7.60
CA SER A 346 6.84 38.19 -8.48
C SER A 346 6.47 36.94 -7.70
N ARG A 347 7.04 36.73 -6.50
CA ARG A 347 6.72 35.59 -5.63
C ARG A 347 5.26 35.59 -5.19
N TYR A 348 4.76 36.72 -4.70
CA TYR A 348 3.35 36.84 -4.32
C TYR A 348 2.39 36.79 -5.50
N ASN A 349 2.81 37.24 -6.70
CA ASN A 349 2.02 37.04 -7.91
C ASN A 349 1.89 35.54 -8.22
N PHE A 350 3.01 34.80 -8.22
CA PHE A 350 3.03 33.36 -8.45
C PHE A 350 2.19 32.61 -7.42
N ALA A 351 2.37 32.89 -6.13
CA ALA A 351 1.60 32.28 -5.04
C ALA A 351 0.08 32.52 -5.17
N ARG A 352 -0.35 33.69 -5.67
CA ARG A 352 -1.77 33.95 -5.95
C ARG A 352 -2.29 33.14 -7.13
N GLU A 353 -1.51 32.98 -8.20
CA GLU A 353 -1.91 32.12 -9.32
C GLU A 353 -1.97 30.64 -8.92
N VAL A 354 -1.05 30.19 -8.05
CA VAL A 354 -1.10 28.86 -7.43
C VAL A 354 -2.41 28.66 -6.65
N ASN A 355 -2.77 29.59 -5.76
CA ASN A 355 -4.00 29.47 -4.99
C ASN A 355 -5.26 29.56 -5.88
N LYS A 356 -5.22 30.39 -6.93
CA LYS A 356 -6.29 30.45 -7.94
C LYS A 356 -6.45 29.12 -8.66
N LEU A 357 -5.37 28.46 -9.05
CA LEU A 357 -5.40 27.12 -9.66
C LEU A 357 -6.02 26.09 -8.70
N ILE A 358 -5.56 26.05 -7.43
CA ILE A 358 -6.10 25.16 -6.40
C ILE A 358 -7.62 25.35 -6.26
N ASN A 359 -8.08 26.59 -6.14
CA ASN A 359 -9.49 26.89 -5.98
C ASN A 359 -10.32 26.62 -7.23
N GLN A 360 -9.77 26.88 -8.42
CA GLN A 360 -10.44 26.66 -9.70
C GLN A 360 -10.77 25.18 -9.93
N TYR A 361 -9.84 24.28 -9.59
CA TYR A 361 -9.97 22.85 -9.84
C TYR A 361 -10.33 22.04 -8.57
N GLY A 362 -10.36 22.66 -7.39
CA GLY A 362 -10.61 21.96 -6.14
C GLY A 362 -9.48 21.00 -5.74
N LEU A 363 -8.23 21.37 -6.04
CA LEU A 363 -7.04 20.54 -5.77
C LEU A 363 -6.76 20.39 -4.27
N ASP A 364 -6.14 19.28 -3.90
CA ASP A 364 -5.66 19.06 -2.54
C ASP A 364 -4.34 19.78 -2.27
N GLY A 365 -3.63 20.19 -3.32
CA GLY A 365 -2.42 21.00 -3.23
C GLY A 365 -1.68 21.11 -4.55
N ILE A 366 -0.40 21.52 -4.48
CA ILE A 366 0.49 21.62 -5.64
C ILE A 366 1.83 20.95 -5.39
N ASP A 367 2.53 20.68 -6.47
CA ASP A 367 3.92 20.24 -6.49
C ASP A 367 4.75 21.21 -7.33
N ILE A 368 5.95 21.57 -6.88
CA ILE A 368 6.87 22.46 -7.62
C ILE A 368 8.03 21.64 -8.17
N ASP A 369 8.07 21.51 -9.49
CA ASP A 369 9.09 20.76 -10.22
C ASP A 369 9.96 21.72 -11.04
N TRP A 370 10.80 22.51 -10.35
CA TRP A 370 11.75 23.40 -10.98
C TRP A 370 13.06 22.65 -11.24
N GLU A 371 13.39 22.43 -12.52
CA GLU A 371 14.56 21.66 -12.95
C GLU A 371 15.66 22.50 -13.67
N TYR A 372 16.59 23.15 -12.97
CA TYR A 372 16.74 23.27 -11.51
C TYR A 372 17.13 24.70 -11.12
N PRO A 373 16.80 25.17 -9.90
CA PRO A 373 17.27 26.46 -9.42
C PRO A 373 18.79 26.57 -9.53
N GLY A 374 19.29 27.67 -10.08
CA GLY A 374 20.74 27.90 -10.25
C GLY A 374 21.41 27.06 -11.35
N SER A 375 20.65 26.26 -12.10
CA SER A 375 21.16 25.44 -13.22
C SER A 375 20.41 25.74 -14.51
N SER A 376 21.16 25.91 -15.61
CA SER A 376 20.61 26.03 -16.97
C SER A 376 20.78 24.75 -17.80
N ALA A 377 20.93 23.58 -17.15
CA ALA A 377 21.11 22.30 -17.84
C ALA A 377 19.97 21.98 -18.83
N ALA A 378 18.73 22.34 -18.48
CA ALA A 378 17.57 22.17 -19.35
C ALA A 378 17.38 23.29 -20.40
N GLY A 379 18.33 24.25 -20.48
CA GLY A 379 18.22 25.42 -21.35
C GLY A 379 17.37 26.57 -20.77
N ILE A 380 16.92 26.45 -19.52
CA ILE A 380 16.11 27.45 -18.83
C ILE A 380 16.97 28.55 -18.17
N LYS A 381 16.36 29.70 -17.91
CA LYS A 381 16.97 30.80 -17.17
C LYS A 381 17.30 30.37 -15.75
N SER A 382 18.52 30.65 -15.34
CA SER A 382 18.97 30.45 -13.96
C SER A 382 19.81 31.63 -13.47
N ARG A 383 19.84 31.81 -12.15
CA ARG A 383 20.58 32.84 -11.44
C ARG A 383 21.24 32.25 -10.20
N PRO A 384 22.41 32.77 -9.77
CA PRO A 384 23.02 32.35 -8.50
C PRO A 384 22.13 32.54 -7.27
N GLN A 385 21.21 33.51 -7.32
CA GLN A 385 20.26 33.79 -6.24
C GLN A 385 19.10 32.79 -6.17
N ASP A 386 18.92 31.94 -7.19
CA ASP A 386 17.77 31.04 -7.27
C ASP A 386 17.66 30.10 -6.07
N ARG A 387 18.80 29.64 -5.51
CA ARG A 387 18.79 28.79 -4.30
C ARG A 387 18.07 29.44 -3.12
N GLU A 388 18.42 30.68 -2.81
CA GLU A 388 17.81 31.43 -1.71
C GLU A 388 16.39 31.89 -2.07
N ASN A 389 16.20 32.33 -3.31
CA ASN A 389 14.90 32.78 -3.81
C ASN A 389 13.88 31.64 -3.87
N PHE A 390 14.31 30.39 -4.07
CA PHE A 390 13.43 29.24 -4.08
C PHE A 390 12.80 29.00 -2.71
N THR A 391 13.58 29.09 -1.62
CA THR A 391 13.04 29.07 -0.25
C THR A 391 12.01 30.17 -0.06
N LEU A 392 12.31 31.40 -0.47
CA LEU A 392 11.38 32.53 -0.36
C LEU A 392 10.12 32.36 -1.21
N LEU A 393 10.22 31.69 -2.37
CA LEU A 393 9.09 31.37 -3.22
C LEU A 393 8.17 30.35 -2.54
N LEU A 394 8.75 29.28 -1.99
CA LEU A 394 8.00 28.25 -1.24
C LEU A 394 7.32 28.85 -0.01
N THR A 395 7.99 29.75 0.73
CA THR A 395 7.37 30.49 1.84
C THR A 395 6.16 31.29 1.35
N ALA A 396 6.30 32.06 0.27
CA ALA A 396 5.20 32.85 -0.28
C ALA A 396 4.02 31.98 -0.73
N ILE A 397 4.29 30.80 -1.30
CA ILE A 397 3.25 29.83 -1.67
C ILE A 397 2.54 29.34 -0.41
N ARG A 398 3.28 28.83 0.59
CA ARG A 398 2.72 28.32 1.85
C ARG A 398 1.88 29.37 2.57
N ASP A 399 2.36 30.60 2.66
CA ASP A 399 1.64 31.73 3.29
C ASP A 399 0.27 31.99 2.64
N VAL A 400 0.12 31.74 1.34
CA VAL A 400 -1.12 31.99 0.60
C VAL A 400 -2.06 30.78 0.59
N ILE A 401 -1.54 29.55 0.48
CA ILE A 401 -2.37 28.34 0.38
C ILE A 401 -2.76 27.77 1.75
N GLY A 402 -2.05 28.15 2.81
CA GLY A 402 -2.25 27.68 4.18
C GLY A 402 -1.63 26.30 4.47
N ASP A 403 -1.73 25.86 5.73
CA ASP A 403 -1.11 24.62 6.20
C ASP A 403 -1.93 23.36 5.84
N ASP A 404 -3.22 23.51 5.53
CA ASP A 404 -4.12 22.39 5.19
C ASP A 404 -3.96 21.89 3.74
N LYS A 405 -3.22 22.62 2.91
CA LYS A 405 -2.97 22.26 1.51
C LYS A 405 -1.63 21.58 1.34
N TRP A 406 -1.58 20.59 0.47
CA TRP A 406 -0.32 19.93 0.13
C TRP A 406 0.61 20.88 -0.65
N LEU A 407 1.87 20.94 -0.28
CA LEU A 407 2.98 21.55 -1.00
C LEU A 407 4.15 20.59 -1.01
N SER A 408 4.47 20.01 -2.17
CA SER A 408 5.71 19.25 -2.37
C SER A 408 6.63 19.93 -3.38
N ILE A 409 7.87 19.45 -3.42
CA ILE A 409 8.81 19.79 -4.49
C ILE A 409 9.41 18.51 -5.08
N ALA A 410 9.74 18.55 -6.36
CA ALA A 410 10.57 17.52 -6.99
C ALA A 410 12.04 17.97 -7.08
N GLY A 411 12.95 17.04 -6.83
CA GLY A 411 14.38 17.33 -6.83
C GLY A 411 15.25 16.09 -6.67
N THR A 412 16.56 16.27 -6.72
CA THR A 412 17.54 15.20 -6.56
C THR A 412 18.23 15.27 -5.18
N GLY A 413 18.91 14.19 -4.80
CA GLY A 413 19.70 14.10 -3.56
C GLY A 413 21.20 14.14 -3.81
N ASP A 414 21.66 14.56 -5.00
CA ASP A 414 23.09 14.68 -5.26
C ASP A 414 23.67 15.98 -4.68
N LYS A 415 24.99 15.99 -4.45
CA LYS A 415 25.66 17.12 -3.81
C LYS A 415 25.59 18.41 -4.62
N ALA A 416 25.42 18.38 -5.94
CA ALA A 416 25.29 19.60 -6.71
C ALA A 416 23.95 20.28 -6.38
N TYR A 417 22.84 19.55 -6.47
CA TYR A 417 21.51 20.08 -6.15
C TYR A 417 21.44 20.66 -4.72
N LEU A 418 21.93 19.95 -3.72
CA LEU A 418 21.95 20.40 -2.32
C LEU A 418 22.78 21.68 -2.12
N ASN A 419 23.89 21.84 -2.84
CA ASN A 419 24.79 22.98 -2.67
C ASN A 419 24.38 24.19 -3.50
N THR A 420 23.79 24.00 -4.68
CA THR A 420 23.57 25.08 -5.65
C THR A 420 22.11 25.36 -5.95
N SER A 421 21.19 24.44 -5.65
CA SER A 421 19.79 24.54 -6.10
C SER A 421 18.80 24.71 -4.96
N ALA A 422 18.94 23.98 -3.86
CA ALA A 422 17.95 24.05 -2.78
C ALA A 422 18.59 24.15 -1.39
N ASP A 423 17.97 24.95 -0.52
CA ASP A 423 18.36 25.05 0.89
C ASP A 423 17.55 24.08 1.75
N ILE A 424 17.96 22.80 1.74
CA ILE A 424 17.18 21.66 2.27
C ILE A 424 16.67 21.90 3.70
N ALA A 425 17.53 22.33 4.62
CA ALA A 425 17.14 22.58 6.02
C ALA A 425 16.07 23.68 6.14
N ASN A 426 16.08 24.68 5.26
CA ASN A 426 15.16 25.83 5.32
C ASN A 426 13.85 25.58 4.56
N ILE A 427 13.85 24.69 3.56
CA ILE A 427 12.62 24.29 2.85
C ILE A 427 11.86 23.17 3.56
N ALA A 428 12.57 22.28 4.28
CA ALA A 428 11.99 21.16 5.01
C ALA A 428 10.80 21.52 5.93
N PRO A 429 10.80 22.62 6.72
CA PRO A 429 9.64 22.99 7.53
C PRO A 429 8.46 23.56 6.73
N ILE A 430 8.67 23.95 5.47
CA ILE A 430 7.67 24.62 4.62
C ILE A 430 6.83 23.59 3.84
N ILE A 431 7.48 22.55 3.33
CA ILE A 431 6.88 21.54 2.44
C ILE A 431 6.31 20.36 3.23
N ASP A 432 5.36 19.65 2.63
CA ASP A 432 4.87 18.37 3.13
C ASP A 432 5.81 17.24 2.74
N TYR A 433 6.22 17.20 1.46
CA TYR A 433 7.08 16.15 0.91
C TYR A 433 8.15 16.69 -0.05
N PHE A 434 9.31 16.03 -0.04
CA PHE A 434 10.35 16.12 -1.05
C PHE A 434 10.27 14.88 -1.95
N ASN A 435 9.86 15.07 -3.19
CA ASN A 435 9.72 14.03 -4.20
C ASN A 435 11.10 13.79 -4.82
N LEU A 436 11.86 12.88 -4.21
CA LEU A 436 13.22 12.54 -4.62
C LEU A 436 13.18 11.76 -5.95
N MET A 437 13.61 12.42 -7.03
CA MET A 437 13.80 11.83 -8.35
C MET A 437 15.08 10.99 -8.38
N SER A 438 15.11 9.90 -7.61
CA SER A 438 16.25 8.98 -7.45
C SER A 438 16.40 8.00 -8.63
N TYR A 439 16.31 8.54 -9.84
CA TYR A 439 16.49 7.87 -11.12
C TYR A 439 17.23 8.80 -12.09
N ASP A 440 17.33 8.43 -13.37
CA ASP A 440 18.01 9.22 -14.40
C ASP A 440 19.50 9.50 -14.16
N PHE A 441 20.18 8.70 -13.34
CA PHE A 441 21.61 8.89 -13.03
C PHE A 441 22.50 8.92 -14.29
N THR A 442 22.07 8.26 -15.37
CA THR A 442 22.80 8.18 -16.64
C THR A 442 22.28 9.11 -17.74
N ALA A 443 21.33 10.02 -17.45
CA ALA A 443 20.66 10.86 -18.47
C ALA A 443 21.61 11.84 -19.19
N GLY A 444 22.75 12.19 -18.62
CA GLY A 444 23.81 12.98 -19.27
C GLY A 444 24.97 12.16 -19.85
N GLU A 445 24.99 10.85 -19.62
CA GLU A 445 26.16 10.02 -19.86
C GLU A 445 26.12 9.30 -21.21
N THR A 446 27.30 9.13 -21.82
CA THR A 446 27.49 8.35 -23.06
C THR A 446 28.63 7.34 -22.89
N GLY A 447 28.85 6.48 -23.90
CA GLY A 447 29.92 5.49 -23.87
C GLY A 447 29.81 4.52 -22.69
N ALA A 448 30.93 4.25 -22.02
CA ALA A 448 30.99 3.31 -20.90
C ALA A 448 30.19 3.78 -19.67
N ASN A 449 30.14 5.08 -19.41
CA ASN A 449 29.37 5.64 -18.30
C ASN A 449 27.85 5.61 -18.57
N GLY A 450 27.43 5.73 -19.83
CA GLY A 450 26.03 5.55 -20.22
C GLY A 450 25.53 4.10 -20.07
N ARG A 451 26.44 3.13 -19.98
CA ARG A 451 26.15 1.69 -19.79
C ARG A 451 26.18 1.32 -18.30
N LYS A 452 25.45 2.07 -17.49
CA LYS A 452 25.38 1.93 -16.03
C LYS A 452 23.93 1.99 -15.56
N HIS A 453 23.70 1.63 -14.29
CA HIS A 453 22.38 1.70 -13.68
C HIS A 453 21.88 3.15 -13.60
N GLN A 454 20.61 3.36 -13.96
CA GLN A 454 19.98 4.69 -13.88
C GLN A 454 19.31 4.97 -12.52
N ALA A 455 19.02 3.92 -11.74
CA ALA A 455 18.20 4.02 -10.52
C ALA A 455 18.55 2.92 -9.50
N ASN A 456 19.83 2.54 -9.42
CA ASN A 456 20.32 1.54 -8.48
C ASN A 456 20.04 1.94 -7.03
N LEU A 457 19.48 1.01 -6.23
CA LEU A 457 19.21 1.25 -4.82
C LEU A 457 20.51 1.48 -4.05
N TYR A 458 21.47 0.58 -4.25
CA TYR A 458 22.82 0.67 -3.67
C TYR A 458 23.91 0.78 -4.75
N PRO A 459 25.14 1.20 -4.41
CA PRO A 459 26.26 1.21 -5.35
C PRO A 459 26.69 -0.21 -5.78
N SER A 460 27.20 -0.33 -7.00
CA SER A 460 27.84 -1.55 -7.53
C SER A 460 28.91 -1.19 -8.55
N SER A 461 29.63 -2.20 -9.07
CA SER A 461 30.52 -2.01 -10.22
C SER A 461 29.80 -1.55 -11.51
N LEU A 462 28.48 -1.74 -11.60
CA LEU A 462 27.63 -1.30 -12.71
C LEU A 462 26.89 0.01 -12.43
N SER A 463 27.18 0.69 -11.32
CA SER A 463 26.65 2.01 -10.98
C SER A 463 27.65 3.12 -11.30
N LEU A 464 27.16 4.35 -11.43
CA LEU A 464 28.04 5.53 -11.46
C LEU A 464 28.56 5.84 -10.04
N PRO A 465 29.84 6.22 -9.87
CA PRO A 465 30.36 6.61 -8.56
C PRO A 465 29.60 7.80 -7.98
N GLY A 466 29.12 7.66 -6.75
CA GLY A 466 28.37 8.71 -6.05
C GLY A 466 26.87 8.74 -6.35
N TYR A 467 26.35 7.88 -7.23
CA TYR A 467 24.93 7.80 -7.57
C TYR A 467 24.31 6.47 -7.13
N SER A 468 23.36 6.57 -6.21
CA SER A 468 22.51 5.49 -5.72
C SER A 468 21.33 6.11 -4.98
N VAL A 469 20.19 5.43 -4.92
CA VAL A 469 19.04 5.90 -4.13
C VAL A 469 19.41 6.10 -2.66
N ASP A 470 20.11 5.12 -2.06
CA ASP A 470 20.59 5.20 -0.67
C ASP A 470 21.44 6.46 -0.43
N GLY A 471 22.46 6.67 -1.27
CA GLY A 471 23.32 7.85 -1.20
C GLY A 471 22.55 9.17 -1.32
N MET A 472 21.53 9.25 -2.19
CA MET A 472 20.70 10.44 -2.32
C MET A 472 19.81 10.70 -1.10
N VAL A 473 19.19 9.66 -0.54
CA VAL A 473 18.40 9.76 0.69
C VAL A 473 19.27 10.23 1.85
N ASN A 474 20.42 9.60 2.05
CA ASN A 474 21.35 9.96 3.13
C ASN A 474 21.85 11.39 2.99
N ASN A 475 22.18 11.85 1.79
CA ASN A 475 22.57 13.23 1.56
C ASN A 475 21.46 14.24 1.94
N LEU A 476 20.19 13.94 1.63
CA LEU A 476 19.06 14.80 2.01
C LEU A 476 18.87 14.86 3.52
N ILE A 477 18.94 13.72 4.21
CA ILE A 477 18.85 13.63 5.66
C ILE A 477 19.98 14.42 6.32
N ASP A 478 21.21 14.22 5.85
CA ASP A 478 22.40 14.95 6.33
C ASP A 478 22.28 16.47 6.09
N ALA A 479 21.57 16.88 5.04
CA ALA A 479 21.29 18.28 4.72
C ALA A 479 20.08 18.86 5.48
N GLY A 480 19.40 18.07 6.33
CA GLY A 480 18.35 18.50 7.24
C GLY A 480 16.92 18.17 6.80
N MET A 481 16.71 17.31 5.79
CA MET A 481 15.38 16.82 5.44
C MET A 481 14.95 15.70 6.40
N PRO A 482 13.81 15.81 7.11
CA PRO A 482 13.25 14.70 7.87
C PRO A 482 12.95 13.51 6.96
N ALA A 483 13.29 12.30 7.40
CA ALA A 483 13.14 11.08 6.61
C ALA A 483 11.69 10.88 6.14
N GLU A 484 10.73 11.15 7.04
CA GLU A 484 9.30 11.04 6.83
C GLU A 484 8.73 12.02 5.79
N LYS A 485 9.51 13.02 5.37
CA LYS A 485 9.16 13.93 4.27
C LYS A 485 9.75 13.50 2.93
N ILE A 486 10.62 12.50 2.88
CA ILE A 486 11.23 12.04 1.62
C ILE A 486 10.31 11.01 0.97
N MET A 487 9.92 11.27 -0.26
CA MET A 487 9.21 10.32 -1.13
C MET A 487 10.21 9.71 -2.10
N LEU A 488 10.35 8.38 -2.11
CA LEU A 488 11.33 7.67 -2.94
C LEU A 488 10.80 7.48 -4.37
N GLY A 489 11.53 7.99 -5.36
CA GLY A 489 11.15 7.90 -6.78
C GLY A 489 11.54 6.58 -7.47
N VAL A 490 10.64 6.06 -8.31
CA VAL A 490 10.82 4.86 -9.11
C VAL A 490 10.54 5.15 -10.59
N PRO A 491 11.47 4.85 -11.52
CA PRO A 491 11.22 5.00 -12.95
C PRO A 491 10.42 3.82 -13.51
N PHE A 492 9.27 4.08 -14.12
CA PHE A 492 8.50 3.10 -14.89
C PHE A 492 8.97 3.02 -16.36
N TYR A 493 10.24 3.29 -16.59
CA TYR A 493 10.90 3.23 -17.89
C TYR A 493 12.33 2.71 -17.73
N GLY A 494 12.85 2.13 -18.80
CA GLY A 494 14.27 1.80 -18.92
C GLY A 494 15.06 2.90 -19.60
N ARG A 495 16.35 2.99 -19.27
CA ARG A 495 17.33 3.90 -19.86
C ARG A 495 18.62 3.19 -20.24
N LEU A 496 19.22 3.65 -21.35
CA LEU A 496 20.61 3.41 -21.71
C LEU A 496 21.29 4.74 -22.05
N GLY A 497 21.98 5.32 -21.07
CA GLY A 497 22.63 6.62 -21.18
C GLY A 497 21.68 7.76 -21.53
N ALA A 498 22.24 8.78 -22.17
CA ALA A 498 21.51 9.98 -22.56
C ALA A 498 20.50 9.79 -23.70
N THR A 499 20.61 8.71 -24.47
CA THR A 499 19.99 8.64 -25.82
C THR A 499 18.80 7.72 -25.95
N ILE A 500 18.64 6.74 -25.05
CA ILE A 500 17.62 5.70 -25.18
C ILE A 500 16.82 5.62 -23.89
N THR A 501 15.51 5.83 -23.99
CA THR A 501 14.52 5.54 -22.95
C THR A 501 13.37 4.71 -23.53
N ARG A 502 12.81 3.79 -22.76
CA ARG A 502 11.67 2.96 -23.19
C ARG A 502 10.72 2.74 -22.03
N SER A 503 9.42 2.89 -22.24
CA SER A 503 8.43 2.62 -21.19
C SER A 503 8.50 1.17 -20.73
N TYR A 504 8.03 0.87 -19.51
CA TYR A 504 7.96 -0.52 -19.04
C TYR A 504 7.11 -1.39 -19.97
N ASP A 505 6.01 -0.86 -20.52
CA ASP A 505 5.22 -1.54 -21.55
C ASP A 505 6.05 -1.92 -22.79
N GLU A 506 6.86 -0.99 -23.31
CA GLU A 506 7.78 -1.27 -24.42
C GLU A 506 8.81 -2.33 -24.05
N LEU A 507 9.37 -2.25 -22.83
CA LEU A 507 10.33 -3.23 -22.32
C LEU A 507 9.72 -4.63 -22.28
N ARG A 508 8.53 -4.80 -21.70
CA ARG A 508 7.82 -6.07 -21.66
C ARG A 508 7.49 -6.58 -23.06
N LYS A 509 7.08 -5.70 -23.96
CA LYS A 509 6.69 -6.07 -25.32
C LYS A 509 7.88 -6.54 -26.15
N ASN A 510 9.01 -5.83 -26.09
CA ASN A 510 10.08 -5.92 -27.09
C ASN A 510 11.48 -6.25 -26.53
N TYR A 511 11.73 -6.10 -25.23
CA TYR A 511 13.09 -6.17 -24.69
C TYR A 511 13.29 -7.31 -23.69
N ILE A 512 12.51 -7.41 -22.62
CA ILE A 512 12.77 -8.38 -21.54
C ILE A 512 12.70 -9.81 -22.10
N ASN A 513 13.86 -10.50 -22.12
CA ASN A 513 14.06 -11.85 -22.69
C ASN A 513 13.56 -11.99 -24.14
N LYS A 514 13.71 -10.94 -24.95
CA LYS A 514 13.25 -10.86 -26.34
C LYS A 514 14.28 -10.16 -27.22
N ASN A 515 14.25 -10.41 -28.52
CA ASN A 515 15.04 -9.67 -29.51
C ASN A 515 16.56 -9.58 -29.21
N GLY A 516 17.11 -10.65 -28.62
CA GLY A 516 18.51 -10.76 -28.22
C GLY A 516 18.88 -10.06 -26.91
N TYR A 517 17.92 -9.44 -26.23
CA TYR A 517 18.11 -8.91 -24.88
C TYR A 517 17.84 -10.01 -23.86
N GLU A 518 18.73 -10.13 -22.89
CA GLU A 518 18.62 -11.10 -21.80
C GLU A 518 18.55 -10.38 -20.45
N PHE A 519 17.64 -10.86 -19.60
CA PHE A 519 17.50 -10.37 -18.24
C PHE A 519 18.72 -10.72 -17.39
N ARG A 520 19.14 -9.77 -16.54
CA ARG A 520 20.10 -9.94 -15.46
C ARG A 520 19.61 -9.13 -14.25
N PHE A 521 20.12 -9.50 -13.07
CA PHE A 521 19.85 -8.79 -11.83
C PHE A 521 21.17 -8.54 -11.10
N ASP A 522 21.44 -7.28 -10.80
CA ASP A 522 22.60 -6.89 -10.00
C ASP A 522 22.25 -6.99 -8.52
N ARG A 523 22.86 -7.96 -7.83
CA ARG A 523 22.58 -8.23 -6.42
C ARG A 523 23.19 -7.18 -5.49
N GLU A 524 24.28 -6.54 -5.89
CA GLU A 524 24.91 -5.47 -5.10
C GLU A 524 24.07 -4.20 -5.20
N ALA A 525 23.71 -3.81 -6.43
CA ALA A 525 22.90 -2.60 -6.67
C ALA A 525 21.41 -2.78 -6.41
N GLN A 526 20.95 -4.03 -6.26
CA GLN A 526 19.54 -4.42 -6.05
C GLN A 526 18.58 -3.96 -7.16
N VAL A 527 19.02 -4.01 -8.42
CA VAL A 527 18.21 -3.62 -9.58
C VAL A 527 18.39 -4.54 -10.79
N PRO A 528 17.36 -4.68 -11.64
CA PRO A 528 17.48 -5.43 -12.87
C PRO A 528 18.19 -4.62 -13.97
N TYR A 529 18.76 -5.34 -14.93
CA TYR A 529 19.25 -4.77 -16.17
C TYR A 529 19.13 -5.79 -17.30
N LEU A 530 19.23 -5.31 -18.54
CA LEU A 530 19.29 -6.17 -19.72
C LEU A 530 20.69 -6.14 -20.31
N VAL A 531 21.14 -7.29 -20.80
CA VAL A 531 22.32 -7.40 -21.65
C VAL A 531 21.93 -7.74 -23.07
N LYS A 532 22.70 -7.27 -24.04
CA LYS A 532 22.58 -7.66 -25.45
C LYS A 532 23.97 -7.80 -26.04
N ASP A 533 24.22 -8.90 -26.72
CA ASP A 533 25.54 -9.22 -27.31
C ASP A 533 26.69 -9.16 -26.28
N GLY A 534 26.41 -9.55 -25.03
CA GLY A 534 27.38 -9.54 -23.93
C GLY A 534 27.55 -8.20 -23.21
N GLU A 535 26.92 -7.13 -23.70
CA GLU A 535 27.09 -5.77 -23.20
C GLU A 535 25.85 -5.30 -22.43
N PHE A 536 26.04 -4.40 -21.45
CA PHE A 536 24.95 -3.73 -20.74
C PHE A 536 24.12 -2.89 -21.73
N ALA A 537 22.80 -3.10 -21.74
CA ALA A 537 21.94 -2.60 -22.80
C ALA A 537 20.64 -1.92 -22.31
N MET A 538 20.24 -2.09 -21.04
CA MET A 538 19.12 -1.33 -20.46
C MET A 538 19.15 -1.40 -18.93
N SER A 539 19.01 -0.27 -18.25
CA SER A 539 18.72 -0.20 -16.81
C SER A 539 17.26 0.14 -16.59
N TYR A 540 16.55 -0.52 -15.69
CA TYR A 540 15.13 -0.25 -15.42
C TYR A 540 14.75 -0.75 -14.02
N ASP A 541 13.51 -0.53 -13.60
CA ASP A 541 12.94 -1.13 -12.39
C ASP A 541 11.89 -2.20 -12.73
N ASN A 542 11.80 -3.23 -11.89
CA ASN A 542 10.78 -4.28 -11.98
C ASN A 542 10.16 -4.54 -10.60
N ALA A 543 9.22 -5.48 -10.51
CA ALA A 543 8.57 -5.81 -9.24
C ALA A 543 9.55 -6.18 -8.10
N LEU A 544 10.70 -6.81 -8.41
CA LEU A 544 11.70 -7.16 -7.39
C LEU A 544 12.45 -5.93 -6.88
N SER A 545 12.95 -5.05 -7.77
CA SER A 545 13.63 -3.82 -7.30
C SER A 545 12.66 -2.85 -6.64
N ILE A 546 11.41 -2.79 -7.09
CA ILE A 546 10.34 -2.03 -6.43
C ILE A 546 10.07 -2.57 -5.03
N PHE A 547 9.97 -3.90 -4.87
CA PHE A 547 9.85 -4.50 -3.54
C PHE A 547 11.01 -4.09 -2.62
N LEU A 548 12.26 -4.18 -3.11
CA LEU A 548 13.44 -3.80 -2.33
C LEU A 548 13.46 -2.30 -1.99
N LYS A 549 13.06 -1.43 -2.92
CA LYS A 549 12.88 0.00 -2.66
C LYS A 549 11.74 0.29 -1.67
N GLY A 550 10.65 -0.48 -1.71
CA GLY A 550 9.58 -0.40 -0.71
C GLY A 550 10.04 -0.85 0.67
N GLN A 551 10.84 -1.91 0.77
CA GLN A 551 11.49 -2.28 2.04
C GLN A 551 12.41 -1.16 2.53
N TYR A 552 13.20 -0.56 1.64
CA TYR A 552 14.04 0.59 1.99
C TYR A 552 13.21 1.76 2.57
N VAL A 553 12.06 2.08 1.98
CA VAL A 553 11.13 3.09 2.51
C VAL A 553 10.69 2.75 3.93
N LEU A 554 10.27 1.51 4.17
CA LEU A 554 9.79 1.06 5.47
C LEU A 554 10.90 1.03 6.54
N GLU A 555 12.09 0.54 6.17
CA GLU A 555 13.24 0.40 7.08
C GLU A 555 13.87 1.74 7.44
N ASN A 556 13.81 2.73 6.55
CA ASN A 556 14.41 4.06 6.74
C ASN A 556 13.39 5.14 7.10
N CYS A 557 12.15 4.75 7.44
CA CYS A 557 11.11 5.67 7.89
C CYS A 557 10.79 6.79 6.87
N LEU A 558 10.83 6.47 5.59
CA LEU A 558 10.55 7.45 4.54
C LEU A 558 9.04 7.74 4.45
N GLY A 559 8.69 8.90 3.90
CA GLY A 559 7.30 9.35 3.75
C GLY A 559 6.48 8.51 2.77
N GLY A 560 7.14 7.75 1.89
CA GLY A 560 6.47 6.92 0.91
C GLY A 560 7.28 6.69 -0.36
N ILE A 561 6.58 6.27 -1.40
CA ILE A 561 7.15 5.89 -2.70
C ILE A 561 6.31 6.48 -3.83
N PHE A 562 6.95 6.84 -4.93
CA PHE A 562 6.24 7.33 -6.12
C PHE A 562 6.82 6.83 -7.44
N SER A 563 5.98 6.81 -8.47
CA SER A 563 6.41 6.49 -9.84
C SER A 563 6.55 7.71 -10.74
N TRP A 564 7.52 7.64 -11.65
CA TRP A 564 7.56 8.40 -12.89
C TRP A 564 7.53 7.45 -14.10
N THR A 565 6.44 7.32 -14.86
CA THR A 565 5.09 7.86 -14.64
C THR A 565 4.07 6.77 -14.95
N SER A 566 2.86 6.89 -14.37
CA SER A 566 1.75 5.94 -14.52
C SER A 566 1.51 5.48 -15.97
N THR A 567 1.58 6.40 -16.93
CA THR A 567 1.30 6.10 -18.35
C THR A 567 2.35 5.24 -19.06
N TYR A 568 3.47 4.92 -18.39
CA TYR A 568 4.49 4.01 -18.91
C TYR A 568 4.29 2.54 -18.51
N ASP A 569 3.29 2.28 -17.68
CA ASP A 569 2.86 0.96 -17.21
C ASP A 569 1.33 0.86 -17.28
N GLN A 570 0.78 0.84 -18.50
CA GLN A 570 -0.67 0.93 -18.73
C GLN A 570 -1.48 -0.23 -18.12
N ALA A 571 -0.82 -1.31 -17.72
CA ALA A 571 -1.43 -2.45 -17.06
C ALA A 571 -1.31 -2.41 -15.52
N ASN A 572 -0.78 -1.32 -14.96
CA ASN A 572 -0.56 -1.11 -13.51
C ASN A 572 0.23 -2.24 -12.83
N ILE A 573 1.15 -2.87 -13.55
CA ILE A 573 1.94 -4.00 -13.05
C ILE A 573 2.96 -3.51 -12.01
N LEU A 574 3.71 -2.47 -12.36
CA LEU A 574 4.66 -1.80 -11.47
C LEU A 574 3.91 -0.95 -10.44
N ALA A 575 2.82 -0.29 -10.82
CA ALA A 575 1.97 0.47 -9.89
C ALA A 575 1.45 -0.43 -8.75
N LYS A 576 0.95 -1.63 -9.09
CA LYS A 576 0.52 -2.62 -8.10
C LYS A 576 1.68 -3.12 -7.24
N ALA A 577 2.82 -3.44 -7.85
CA ALA A 577 4.01 -3.87 -7.08
C ALA A 577 4.48 -2.76 -6.12
N MET A 578 4.37 -1.50 -6.52
CA MET A 578 4.69 -0.35 -5.67
C MET A 578 3.72 -0.24 -4.50
N ASN A 579 2.40 -0.34 -4.75
CA ASN A 579 1.39 -0.39 -3.69
C ASN A 579 1.63 -1.55 -2.71
N ASP A 580 1.77 -2.77 -3.23
CA ASP A 580 1.96 -3.96 -2.39
C ASP A 580 3.29 -3.90 -1.63
N SER A 581 4.32 -3.25 -2.16
CA SER A 581 5.60 -3.11 -1.45
C SER A 581 5.50 -2.31 -0.14
N ILE A 582 4.48 -1.43 -0.03
CA ILE A 582 4.21 -0.63 1.17
C ILE A 582 3.12 -1.28 2.01
N PHE A 583 2.00 -1.66 1.41
CA PHE A 583 0.80 -2.08 2.15
C PHE A 583 0.66 -3.59 2.34
N SER A 584 1.27 -4.40 1.46
CA SER A 584 1.19 -5.86 1.49
C SER A 584 2.55 -6.55 1.25
N PRO A 585 3.65 -6.12 1.90
CA PRO A 585 5.02 -6.53 1.51
C PRO A 585 5.25 -8.03 1.64
N ASN A 586 4.60 -8.69 2.60
CA ASN A 586 4.70 -10.14 2.76
C ASN A 586 4.06 -10.91 1.61
N GLU A 587 2.93 -10.44 1.08
CA GLU A 587 2.26 -11.07 -0.07
C GLU A 587 3.09 -10.92 -1.33
N LEU A 588 3.59 -9.70 -1.58
CA LEU A 588 4.48 -9.43 -2.71
C LEU A 588 5.77 -10.25 -2.61
N LYS A 589 6.35 -10.40 -1.41
CA LYS A 589 7.52 -11.25 -1.20
C LYS A 589 7.26 -12.70 -1.60
N ILE A 590 6.10 -13.26 -1.24
CA ILE A 590 5.72 -14.63 -1.63
C ILE A 590 5.55 -14.74 -3.14
N GLU A 591 4.89 -13.77 -3.78
CA GLU A 591 4.74 -13.73 -5.24
C GLU A 591 6.11 -13.70 -5.93
N LEU A 592 7.01 -12.83 -5.49
CA LEU A 592 8.35 -12.70 -6.04
C LEU A 592 9.18 -13.96 -5.80
N GLN A 593 9.04 -14.63 -4.65
CA GLN A 593 9.77 -15.88 -4.39
C GLN A 593 9.36 -17.02 -5.33
N ASN A 594 8.12 -17.01 -5.82
CA ASN A 594 7.68 -17.98 -6.83
C ASN A 594 8.30 -17.70 -8.20
N VAL A 595 8.64 -16.45 -8.51
CA VAL A 595 9.19 -16.04 -9.80
C VAL A 595 10.72 -16.07 -9.81
N PHE A 596 11.35 -15.51 -8.78
CA PHE A 596 12.80 -15.30 -8.68
C PHE A 596 13.51 -16.32 -7.79
N GLY A 597 12.77 -17.20 -7.12
CA GLY A 597 13.30 -18.11 -6.11
C GLY A 597 13.51 -17.42 -4.76
N LYS A 598 14.15 -18.11 -3.81
CA LYS A 598 14.52 -17.48 -2.53
C LYS A 598 15.62 -16.45 -2.75
N PHE A 599 15.38 -15.23 -2.27
CA PHE A 599 16.32 -14.12 -2.21
C PHE A 599 16.34 -13.52 -0.81
#